data_AF-A0A2T0MW72-F1
#
_entry.id   AF-A0A2T0MW72-F1
#
_cell.length_a   1.000
_cell.length_b   1.000
_cell.length_c   1.000
_cell.angle_alpha   90.00
_cell.angle_beta   90.00
_cell.angle_gamma   90.00
#
_symmetry.space_group_name_H-M   'P 1'
#
loop_
_entity.id
_entity.type
_entity.pdbx_description
1 polymer ?
#
loop_
_entity_poly.entity_id
_entity_poly.type
_entity_poly.pdbx_seq_one_letter_code
_entity_poly.pdbx_strand_id
1 'polypeptide(L)'
;MLYAALRIVGFELKGLAAIGLWIVRRRHGVPAGATVVTYSKEQTFMMTLMAFAMAVETVVLDLLLVSLGVPAWLRYTVLIADVYGLLFVAVLVAACVTRPHVLTAGELRIRYGAYFDVRVPRELIASVRGGRAYGAGHMVTVEGGRVSVAVSSQTNVTVELTEPITVVRPLGRRAEVTSIRFFADSPEPLLTAPARGTAGPLLKPARRGAAGPALGAREASIWALGEPYLRRYLP
;
A
#
# COMPACT_ATOMS: atom_id res chain seq x y z
N MET A 1 13.15 20.09 -8.21
CA MET A 1 13.69 18.80 -8.72
C MET A 1 14.69 18.15 -7.76
N LEU A 2 15.60 18.90 -7.13
CA LEU A 2 16.59 18.37 -6.16
C LEU A 2 15.98 17.51 -5.04
N TYR A 3 14.89 17.96 -4.41
CA TYR A 3 14.20 17.18 -3.36
C TYR A 3 13.62 15.85 -3.84
N ALA A 4 13.17 15.77 -5.10
CA ALA A 4 12.66 14.52 -5.67
C ALA A 4 13.82 13.55 -5.96
N ALA A 5 14.93 14.05 -6.51
CA ALA A 5 16.13 13.27 -6.76
C ALA A 5 16.74 12.70 -5.46
N LEU A 6 16.88 13.52 -4.41
CA LEU A 6 17.36 13.06 -3.09
C LEU A 6 16.45 11.98 -2.49
N ARG A 7 15.15 12.04 -2.78
CA ARG A 7 14.17 11.07 -2.29
C ARG A 7 14.26 9.74 -3.04
N ILE A 8 14.50 9.79 -4.34
CA ILE A 8 14.80 8.61 -5.17
C ILE A 8 16.06 7.92 -4.66
N VAL A 9 17.15 8.67 -4.47
CA VAL A 9 18.40 8.13 -3.88
C VAL A 9 18.15 7.53 -2.50
N GLY A 10 17.31 8.19 -1.68
CA GLY A 10 16.90 7.65 -0.39
C GLY A 10 16.12 6.34 -0.48
N PHE A 11 15.35 6.12 -1.54
CA PHE A 11 14.68 4.83 -1.78
C PHE A 11 15.67 3.74 -2.18
N GLU A 12 16.62 4.06 -3.06
CA GLU A 12 17.69 3.13 -3.47
C GLU A 12 18.51 2.66 -2.26
N LEU A 13 18.99 3.60 -1.43
CA LEU A 13 19.75 3.27 -0.22
C LEU A 13 18.94 2.43 0.77
N LYS A 14 17.66 2.76 0.98
CA LYS A 14 16.76 1.97 1.84
C LYS A 14 16.49 0.58 1.28
N GLY A 15 16.45 0.44 -0.04
CA GLY A 15 16.31 -0.81 -0.77
C GLY A 15 17.53 -1.70 -0.63
N LEU A 16 18.72 -1.16 -0.85
CA LEU A 16 19.98 -1.89 -0.64
C LEU A 16 20.17 -2.30 0.83
N ALA A 17 19.84 -1.41 1.78
CA ALA A 17 19.82 -1.77 3.19
C ALA A 17 18.80 -2.88 3.51
N ALA A 18 17.67 -2.90 2.80
CA ALA A 18 16.68 -3.96 2.95
C ALA A 18 17.18 -5.31 2.43
N ILE A 19 17.94 -5.34 1.33
CA ILE A 19 18.63 -6.56 0.86
C ILE A 19 19.57 -7.08 1.94
N GLY A 20 20.43 -6.21 2.49
CA GLY A 20 21.34 -6.59 3.57
C GLY A 20 20.61 -7.19 4.78
N LEU A 21 19.55 -6.52 5.24
CA LEU A 21 18.69 -7.00 6.33
C LEU A 21 18.02 -8.34 6.00
N TRP A 22 17.56 -8.53 4.76
CA TRP A 22 16.91 -9.75 4.31
C TRP A 22 17.88 -10.93 4.30
N ILE A 23 19.11 -10.73 3.81
CA ILE A 23 20.19 -11.72 3.81
C ILE A 23 20.51 -12.16 5.25
N VAL A 24 20.66 -11.22 6.18
CA VAL A 24 20.93 -11.53 7.60
C VAL A 24 19.66 -11.88 8.40
N ARG A 25 18.51 -12.05 7.73
CA ARG A 25 17.21 -12.38 8.32
C ARG A 25 16.75 -11.45 9.45
N ARG A 26 17.10 -10.16 9.37
CA ARG A 26 16.68 -9.12 10.31
C ARG A 26 15.57 -8.24 9.75
N ARG A 27 14.83 -7.60 10.65
CA ARG A 27 13.76 -6.64 10.32
C ARG A 27 14.17 -5.23 10.75
N HIS A 28 13.75 -4.24 9.97
CA HIS A 28 14.03 -2.85 10.26
C HIS A 28 13.02 -2.26 11.24
N GLY A 29 13.50 -1.65 12.33
CA GLY A 29 12.68 -0.84 13.21
C GLY A 29 11.50 -1.58 13.83
N VAL A 30 11.73 -2.80 14.32
CA VAL A 30 10.80 -3.59 15.14
C VAL A 30 11.35 -3.59 16.58
N PRO A 31 10.79 -2.78 17.49
CA PRO A 31 11.20 -2.77 18.89
C PRO A 31 10.92 -4.10 19.59
N ALA A 32 11.64 -4.38 20.68
CA ALA A 32 11.33 -5.53 21.54
C ALA A 32 9.92 -5.41 22.12
N GLY A 33 9.16 -6.52 22.12
CA GLY A 33 7.78 -6.55 22.58
C GLY A 33 6.75 -5.94 21.62
N ALA A 34 7.16 -5.51 20.41
CA ALA A 34 6.24 -5.02 19.40
C ALA A 34 5.55 -6.17 18.64
N THR A 35 4.27 -5.99 18.34
CA THR A 35 3.52 -6.91 17.49
C THR A 35 3.80 -6.59 16.03
N VAL A 36 4.30 -7.59 15.30
CA VAL A 36 4.57 -7.45 13.87
C VAL A 36 3.33 -7.85 13.08
N VAL A 37 2.91 -6.97 12.17
CA VAL A 37 1.81 -7.24 11.24
C VAL A 37 2.36 -7.19 9.82
N THR A 38 2.47 -8.36 9.19
CA THR A 38 2.93 -8.46 7.79
C THR A 38 1.82 -8.04 6.83
N TYR A 39 2.20 -7.63 5.62
CA TYR A 39 1.24 -7.21 4.59
C TYR A 39 1.60 -7.71 3.19
N SER A 40 2.69 -8.47 3.06
CA SER A 40 3.36 -8.68 1.79
C SER A 40 3.44 -10.15 1.39
N LYS A 41 2.79 -11.08 2.10
CA LYS A 41 2.94 -12.53 1.82
C LYS A 41 2.50 -12.89 0.41
N GLU A 42 1.26 -12.57 0.04
CA GLU A 42 0.71 -12.87 -1.28
C GLU A 42 1.47 -12.14 -2.40
N GLN A 43 1.75 -10.85 -2.20
CA GLN A 43 2.49 -10.03 -3.16
C GLN A 43 3.91 -10.56 -3.37
N THR A 44 4.61 -10.93 -2.28
CA THR A 44 5.97 -11.47 -2.35
C THR A 44 6.00 -12.82 -3.05
N PHE A 45 5.01 -13.68 -2.79
CA PHE A 45 4.88 -14.96 -3.48
C PHE A 45 4.76 -14.77 -4.99
N MET A 46 3.84 -13.89 -5.43
CA MET A 46 3.65 -13.58 -6.85
C MET A 46 4.91 -12.95 -7.47
N MET A 47 5.55 -12.02 -6.77
CA MET A 47 6.80 -11.40 -7.22
C MET A 47 7.96 -12.40 -7.32
N THR A 48 8.00 -13.40 -6.44
CA THR A 48 9.00 -14.47 -6.48
C THR A 48 8.78 -15.38 -7.68
N LEU A 49 7.52 -15.73 -7.99
CA LEU A 49 7.20 -16.50 -9.18
C LEU A 49 7.53 -15.74 -10.46
N MET A 50 7.21 -14.44 -10.50
CA MET A 50 7.60 -13.56 -11.62
C MET A 50 9.12 -13.48 -11.75
N ALA A 51 9.87 -13.30 -10.66
CA ALA A 51 11.33 -13.28 -10.68
C ALA A 51 11.92 -14.60 -11.19
N PHE A 52 11.32 -15.74 -10.82
CA PHE A 52 11.72 -17.04 -11.36
C PHE A 52 11.47 -17.12 -12.87
N ALA A 53 10.31 -16.69 -13.35
CA ALA A 53 10.00 -16.65 -14.77
C ALA A 53 10.97 -15.73 -15.53
N MET A 54 11.25 -14.53 -15.00
CA MET A 54 12.25 -13.61 -15.55
C MET A 54 13.62 -14.25 -15.64
N ALA A 55 14.07 -14.99 -14.61
CA ALA A 55 15.37 -15.65 -14.63
C ALA A 55 15.44 -16.74 -15.71
N VAL A 56 14.37 -17.52 -15.89
CA VAL A 56 14.29 -18.50 -16.97
C VAL A 56 14.30 -17.80 -18.34
N GLU A 57 13.51 -16.74 -18.49
CA GLU A 57 13.47 -15.90 -19.69
C GLU A 57 14.85 -15.35 -20.04
N THR A 58 15.59 -14.80 -19.07
CA THR A 58 16.96 -14.29 -19.27
C THR A 58 17.88 -15.37 -19.85
N VAL A 59 17.83 -16.59 -19.33
CA VAL A 59 18.65 -17.70 -19.83
C VAL A 59 18.24 -18.11 -21.24
N VAL A 60 16.93 -18.27 -21.49
CA VAL A 60 16.41 -18.66 -22.81
C VAL A 60 16.73 -17.59 -23.86
N LEU A 61 16.53 -16.32 -23.51
CA LEU A 61 16.80 -15.20 -24.40
C LEU A 61 18.29 -15.07 -24.70
N ASP A 62 19.18 -15.21 -23.71
CA ASP A 62 20.63 -15.20 -23.95
C ASP A 62 21.06 -16.32 -24.91
N LEU A 63 20.55 -17.54 -24.70
CA LEU A 63 20.82 -18.69 -25.59
C LEU A 63 20.30 -18.45 -27.01
N LEU A 64 19.10 -17.86 -27.14
CA LEU A 64 18.52 -17.49 -28.43
C LEU A 64 19.40 -16.46 -29.15
N LEU A 65 19.82 -15.39 -28.45
CA LEU A 65 20.67 -14.34 -29.03
C LEU A 65 22.04 -14.90 -29.48
N VAL A 66 22.62 -15.83 -28.71
CA VAL A 66 23.82 -16.57 -29.12
C VAL A 66 23.55 -17.36 -30.41
N SER A 67 22.44 -18.11 -30.48
CA SER A 67 22.10 -18.95 -31.63
C SER A 67 21.87 -18.15 -32.93
N LEU A 68 21.37 -16.92 -32.80
CA LEU A 68 21.09 -16.02 -33.91
C LEU A 68 22.33 -15.22 -34.36
N GLY A 69 23.48 -15.43 -33.72
CA GLY A 69 24.72 -14.72 -34.05
C GLY A 69 24.66 -13.22 -33.73
N VAL A 70 23.85 -12.83 -32.75
CA VAL A 70 23.69 -11.42 -32.37
C VAL A 70 25.03 -10.87 -31.83
N PRO A 71 25.45 -9.65 -32.24
CA PRO A 71 26.69 -9.04 -31.75
C PRO A 71 26.77 -9.00 -30.23
N ALA A 72 27.97 -9.29 -29.69
CA ALA A 72 28.19 -9.43 -28.25
C ALA A 72 27.75 -8.21 -27.43
N TRP A 73 27.98 -6.99 -27.94
CA TRP A 73 27.59 -5.76 -27.23
C TRP A 73 26.08 -5.66 -27.02
N LEU A 74 25.27 -6.07 -28.00
CA LEU A 74 23.81 -6.04 -27.90
C LEU A 74 23.31 -7.11 -26.93
N ARG A 75 23.86 -8.32 -27.04
CA ARG A 75 23.56 -9.43 -26.11
C ARG A 75 23.85 -9.04 -24.66
N TYR A 76 25.04 -8.49 -24.39
CA TYR A 76 25.40 -8.05 -23.03
C TYR A 76 24.52 -6.91 -22.53
N THR A 77 24.08 -6.01 -23.42
CA THR A 77 23.14 -4.94 -23.04
C THR A 77 21.81 -5.52 -22.55
N VAL A 78 21.25 -6.51 -23.27
CA VAL A 78 20.03 -7.21 -22.86
C VAL A 78 20.23 -7.97 -21.54
N LEU A 79 21.32 -8.73 -21.42
CA LEU A 79 21.63 -9.48 -20.21
C LEU A 79 21.77 -8.57 -18.98
N ILE A 80 22.45 -7.43 -19.12
CA ILE A 80 22.58 -6.44 -18.04
C ILE A 80 21.21 -5.87 -17.66
N ALA A 81 20.35 -5.57 -18.64
CA ALA A 81 19.00 -5.07 -18.39
C ALA A 81 18.14 -6.10 -17.64
N ASP A 82 18.22 -7.37 -18.03
CA ASP A 82 17.50 -8.47 -17.39
C ASP A 82 17.96 -8.70 -15.94
N VAL A 83 19.28 -8.77 -15.72
CA VAL A 83 19.87 -8.91 -14.38
C VAL A 83 19.50 -7.71 -13.50
N TYR A 84 19.50 -6.51 -14.07
CA TYR A 84 19.04 -5.32 -13.36
C TYR A 84 17.54 -5.41 -12.99
N GLY A 85 16.70 -5.92 -13.89
CA GLY A 85 15.28 -6.18 -13.61
C GLY A 85 15.09 -7.17 -12.45
N LEU A 86 15.84 -8.27 -12.44
CA LEU A 86 15.83 -9.24 -11.34
C LEU A 86 16.26 -8.61 -10.01
N LEU A 87 17.33 -7.81 -10.03
CA LEU A 87 17.80 -7.08 -8.85
C LEU A 87 16.72 -6.12 -8.34
N PHE A 88 16.03 -5.42 -9.23
CA PHE A 88 14.95 -4.51 -8.87
C PHE A 88 13.80 -5.24 -8.15
N VAL A 89 13.37 -6.40 -8.67
CA VAL A 89 12.34 -7.22 -8.00
C VAL A 89 12.83 -7.69 -6.63
N ALA A 90 14.08 -8.13 -6.51
CA ALA A 90 14.65 -8.56 -5.24
C ALA A 90 14.68 -7.42 -4.21
N VAL A 91 15.06 -6.21 -4.61
CA VAL A 91 15.06 -5.02 -3.74
C VAL A 91 13.65 -4.71 -3.24
N LEU A 92 12.64 -4.77 -4.12
CA LEU A 92 11.24 -4.52 -3.77
C LEU A 92 10.72 -5.55 -2.76
N VAL A 93 10.96 -6.84 -3.01
CA VAL A 93 10.61 -7.94 -2.11
C VAL A 93 11.28 -7.75 -0.75
N ALA A 94 12.59 -7.55 -0.73
CA ALA A 94 13.34 -7.37 0.50
C ALA A 94 12.86 -6.15 1.30
N ALA A 95 12.57 -5.04 0.63
CA ALA A 95 12.02 -3.85 1.27
C ALA A 95 10.67 -4.13 1.94
N CYS A 96 9.77 -4.86 1.28
CA CYS A 96 8.46 -5.20 1.82
C CYS A 96 8.52 -6.24 2.95
N VAL A 97 9.42 -7.22 2.87
CA VAL A 97 9.57 -8.27 3.89
C VAL A 97 10.25 -7.75 5.15
N THR A 98 11.27 -6.90 5.02
CA THR A 98 12.07 -6.41 6.16
C THR A 98 11.43 -5.24 6.91
N ARG A 99 10.42 -4.59 6.32
CA ARG A 99 9.74 -3.41 6.89
C ARG A 99 8.24 -3.65 7.08
N PRO A 100 7.83 -4.59 7.95
CA PRO A 100 6.41 -4.83 8.21
C PRO A 100 5.76 -3.65 8.94
N HIS A 101 4.44 -3.68 9.07
CA HIS A 101 3.75 -2.81 10.02
C HIS A 101 4.10 -3.25 11.45
N VAL A 102 4.15 -2.27 12.35
CA VAL A 102 4.55 -2.50 13.73
C VAL A 102 3.53 -1.84 14.64
N LEU A 103 2.94 -2.65 15.52
CA LEU A 103 2.07 -2.18 16.59
C LEU A 103 2.84 -2.26 17.92
N THR A 104 2.96 -1.13 18.60
CA THR A 104 3.56 -1.05 19.94
C THR A 104 2.51 -0.63 20.97
N ALA A 105 2.92 -0.42 22.22
CA ALA A 105 2.06 0.15 23.24
C ALA A 105 1.75 1.64 23.01
N GLY A 106 2.61 2.37 22.29
CA GLY A 106 2.51 3.83 22.11
C GLY A 106 2.17 4.28 20.69
N GLU A 107 2.53 3.51 19.66
CA GLU A 107 2.25 3.85 18.26
C GLU A 107 1.90 2.63 17.39
N LEU A 108 1.12 2.89 16.35
CA LEU A 108 0.95 2.05 15.17
C LEU A 108 1.76 2.64 14.02
N ARG A 109 2.75 1.90 13.52
CA ARG A 109 3.58 2.29 12.39
C ARG A 109 3.17 1.50 11.15
N ILE A 110 2.65 2.22 10.16
CA ILE A 110 2.16 1.66 8.90
C ILE A 110 3.19 1.97 7.82
N ARG A 111 3.60 0.93 7.07
CA ARG A 111 4.68 1.02 6.10
C ARG A 111 4.34 0.37 4.77
N TYR A 112 5.00 0.84 3.73
CA TYR A 112 5.08 0.13 2.46
C TYR A 112 6.52 0.21 1.93
N GLY A 113 7.28 -0.86 2.18
CA GLY A 113 8.65 -1.02 1.71
C GLY A 113 9.52 0.17 2.09
N ALA A 114 10.34 0.63 1.16
CA ALA A 114 11.11 1.86 1.30
C ALA A 114 10.27 3.13 1.05
N TYR A 115 9.09 2.99 0.45
CA TYR A 115 8.33 4.05 -0.22
C TYR A 115 7.41 4.85 0.71
N PHE A 116 6.88 4.21 1.75
CA PHE A 116 5.94 4.84 2.67
C PHE A 116 6.15 4.41 4.11
N ASP A 117 6.04 5.36 5.02
CA ASP A 117 6.18 5.15 6.47
C ASP A 117 5.41 6.26 7.20
N VAL A 118 4.41 5.88 7.99
CA VAL A 118 3.64 6.77 8.86
C VAL A 118 3.60 6.18 10.26
N ARG A 119 3.79 7.04 11.26
CA ARG A 119 3.63 6.72 12.68
C ARG A 119 2.36 7.37 13.19
N VAL A 120 1.51 6.57 13.81
CA VAL A 120 0.23 6.98 14.36
C VAL A 120 0.28 6.74 15.87
N PRO A 121 0.34 7.78 16.70
CA PRO A 121 0.23 7.63 18.15
C PRO A 121 -1.08 6.95 18.54
N ARG A 122 -1.06 6.08 19.55
CA ARG A 122 -2.26 5.31 19.93
C ARG A 122 -3.34 6.16 20.57
N GLU A 123 -2.99 7.29 21.19
CA GLU A 123 -3.94 8.27 21.70
C GLU A 123 -4.79 8.89 20.59
N LEU A 124 -4.26 9.00 19.37
CA LEU A 124 -4.98 9.58 18.24
C LEU A 124 -5.88 8.58 17.52
N ILE A 125 -5.87 7.30 17.88
CA ILE A 125 -6.68 6.27 17.23
C ILE A 125 -8.08 6.28 17.85
N ALA A 126 -9.06 6.78 17.09
CA ALA A 126 -10.46 6.79 17.48
C ALA A 126 -11.09 5.39 17.34
N SER A 127 -10.82 4.71 16.21
CA SER A 127 -11.29 3.33 16.01
C SER A 127 -10.45 2.58 14.98
N VAL A 128 -10.39 1.25 15.13
CA VAL A 128 -9.80 0.34 14.14
C VAL A 128 -10.89 -0.62 13.68
N ARG A 129 -11.11 -0.72 12.37
CA ARG A 129 -12.15 -1.55 11.78
C ARG A 129 -11.59 -2.45 10.70
N GLY A 130 -12.05 -3.70 10.69
CA GLY A 130 -11.83 -4.63 9.59
C GLY A 130 -12.84 -4.35 8.48
N GLY A 131 -12.40 -4.48 7.23
CA GLY A 131 -13.28 -4.33 6.07
C GLY A 131 -12.50 -4.31 4.78
N ARG A 132 -12.79 -5.28 3.90
CA ARG A 132 -12.09 -5.39 2.62
C ARG A 132 -12.61 -4.34 1.65
N ALA A 133 -11.70 -3.57 1.08
CA ALA A 133 -12.01 -2.58 0.06
C ALA A 133 -11.03 -2.69 -1.10
N TYR A 134 -11.59 -2.55 -2.30
CA TYR A 134 -10.90 -2.59 -3.58
C TYR A 134 -10.98 -1.20 -4.24
N GLY A 135 -10.13 -0.94 -5.23
CA GLY A 135 -10.22 0.26 -6.06
C GLY A 135 -9.23 1.37 -5.71
N ALA A 136 -8.21 1.08 -4.91
CA ALA A 136 -7.04 1.96 -4.86
C ALA A 136 -6.25 1.80 -6.16
N GLY A 137 -6.30 2.79 -7.06
CA GLY A 137 -5.59 2.76 -8.34
C GLY A 137 -4.06 2.76 -8.22
N HIS A 138 -3.53 3.11 -7.05
CA HIS A 138 -2.11 3.10 -6.75
C HIS A 138 -1.84 2.52 -5.37
N MET A 139 -0.59 2.10 -5.17
CA MET A 139 -0.07 1.57 -3.91
C MET A 139 -0.25 2.52 -2.72
N VAL A 140 -0.06 3.83 -2.93
CA VAL A 140 -0.34 4.85 -1.92
C VAL A 140 -1.16 5.97 -2.57
N THR A 141 -2.42 6.07 -2.17
CA THR A 141 -3.34 7.11 -2.64
C THR A 141 -3.75 7.98 -1.48
N VAL A 142 -3.82 9.30 -1.67
CA VAL A 142 -4.43 10.19 -0.69
C VAL A 142 -5.51 11.01 -1.35
N GLU A 143 -6.73 10.90 -0.83
CA GLU A 143 -7.95 11.47 -1.37
C GLU A 143 -8.95 11.76 -0.25
N GLY A 144 -9.58 12.94 -0.26
CA GLY A 144 -10.63 13.30 0.69
C GLY A 144 -10.25 13.15 2.18
N GLY A 145 -9.02 13.54 2.55
CA GLY A 145 -8.53 13.41 3.93
C GLY A 145 -8.21 11.97 4.36
N ARG A 146 -8.12 11.03 3.43
CA ARG A 146 -7.79 9.63 3.69
C ARG A 146 -6.56 9.19 2.93
N VAL A 147 -5.68 8.46 3.58
CA VAL A 147 -4.60 7.72 2.90
C VAL A 147 -4.94 6.24 2.80
N SER A 148 -4.77 5.67 1.61
CA SER A 148 -4.93 4.26 1.32
C SER A 148 -3.58 3.67 0.93
N VAL A 149 -3.12 2.67 1.69
CA VAL A 149 -1.91 1.90 1.43
C VAL A 149 -2.32 0.51 0.95
N ALA A 150 -2.45 0.36 -0.35
CA ALA A 150 -2.98 -0.85 -0.97
C ALA A 150 -1.87 -1.84 -1.35
N VAL A 151 -2.17 -3.12 -1.15
CA VAL A 151 -1.39 -4.26 -1.63
C VAL A 151 -2.27 -4.99 -2.62
N SER A 152 -1.79 -5.23 -3.84
CA SER A 152 -2.59 -5.87 -4.91
C SER A 152 -3.97 -5.21 -5.10
N SER A 153 -4.03 -3.88 -5.04
CA SER A 153 -5.24 -3.05 -5.13
C SER A 153 -6.27 -3.28 -4.02
N GLN A 154 -5.82 -3.82 -2.88
CA GLN A 154 -6.66 -4.21 -1.75
C GLN A 154 -6.20 -3.59 -0.44
N THR A 155 -7.16 -3.43 0.45
CA THR A 155 -6.99 -3.02 1.83
C THR A 155 -8.02 -3.73 2.69
N ASN A 156 -7.72 -3.98 3.96
CA ASN A 156 -8.61 -4.73 4.85
C ASN A 156 -8.69 -4.17 6.28
N VAL A 157 -7.91 -3.14 6.60
CA VAL A 157 -7.95 -2.41 7.86
C VAL A 157 -8.18 -0.92 7.59
N THR A 158 -9.06 -0.31 8.37
CA THR A 158 -9.28 1.13 8.41
C THR A 158 -9.08 1.64 9.83
N VAL A 159 -8.27 2.68 9.99
CA VAL A 159 -8.00 3.39 11.23
C VAL A 159 -8.54 4.80 11.08
N GLU A 160 -9.48 5.16 11.95
CA GLU A 160 -10.00 6.52 12.07
C GLU A 160 -9.29 7.23 13.21
N LEU A 161 -8.93 8.49 12.97
CA LEU A 161 -8.15 9.31 13.89
C LEU A 161 -9.03 10.36 14.57
N THR A 162 -8.71 10.70 15.81
CA THR A 162 -9.37 11.78 16.55
C THR A 162 -8.95 13.16 16.04
N GLU A 163 -7.70 13.28 15.58
CA GLU A 163 -7.11 14.50 15.05
C GLU A 163 -6.40 14.20 13.73
N PRO A 164 -6.35 15.16 12.78
CA PRO A 164 -5.60 15.00 11.55
C PRO A 164 -4.11 14.82 11.82
N ILE A 165 -3.47 13.88 11.11
CA ILE A 165 -2.01 13.76 11.10
C ILE A 165 -1.45 14.09 9.72
N THR A 166 -0.23 14.63 9.68
CA THR A 166 0.47 14.86 8.42
C THR A 166 1.13 13.57 7.93
N VAL A 167 0.74 13.10 6.75
CA VAL A 167 1.42 12.03 6.02
C VAL A 167 2.25 12.61 4.88
N VAL A 168 3.38 11.95 4.61
CA VAL A 168 4.23 12.32 3.47
C VAL A 168 4.10 11.25 2.40
N ARG A 169 3.56 11.62 1.24
CA ARG A 169 3.47 10.73 0.07
C ARG A 169 4.88 10.29 -0.37
N PRO A 170 5.01 9.20 -1.14
CA PRO A 170 6.31 8.72 -1.62
C PRO A 170 7.13 9.81 -2.33
N LEU A 171 6.49 10.68 -3.11
CA LEU A 171 7.16 11.79 -3.83
C LEU A 171 7.28 13.11 -3.03
N GLY A 172 7.06 13.08 -1.71
CA GLY A 172 7.34 14.21 -0.81
C GLY A 172 6.19 15.18 -0.56
N ARG A 173 5.10 15.11 -1.35
CA ARG A 173 3.88 15.89 -1.07
C ARG A 173 3.33 15.51 0.31
N ARG A 174 3.01 16.53 1.11
CA ARG A 174 2.35 16.37 2.41
C ARG A 174 0.84 16.41 2.24
N ALA A 175 0.13 15.72 3.11
CA ALA A 175 -1.32 15.79 3.21
C ALA A 175 -1.72 15.53 4.66
N GLU A 176 -2.75 16.23 5.13
CA GLU A 176 -3.39 15.90 6.39
C GLU A 176 -4.46 14.84 6.16
N VAL A 177 -4.49 13.84 7.04
CA VAL A 177 -5.44 12.74 6.97
C VAL A 177 -6.02 12.45 8.33
N THR A 178 -7.31 12.13 8.34
CA THR A 178 -8.06 11.67 9.52
C THR A 178 -8.41 10.19 9.42
N SER A 179 -8.24 9.58 8.24
CA SER A 179 -8.54 8.16 8.00
C SER A 179 -7.36 7.50 7.29
N ILE A 180 -6.95 6.33 7.76
CA ILE A 180 -5.86 5.53 7.20
C ILE A 180 -6.36 4.14 6.90
N ARG A 181 -6.29 3.74 5.64
CA ARG A 181 -6.69 2.42 5.18
C ARG A 181 -5.47 1.67 4.69
N PHE A 182 -5.29 0.42 5.09
CA PHE A 182 -4.14 -0.38 4.69
C PHE A 182 -4.45 -1.88 4.62
N PHE A 183 -3.56 -2.63 3.99
CA PHE A 183 -3.60 -4.09 3.97
C PHE A 183 -2.70 -4.69 5.05
N ALA A 184 -3.18 -5.77 5.67
CA ALA A 184 -2.46 -6.63 6.59
C ALA A 184 -2.80 -8.09 6.30
N ASP A 185 -1.81 -8.99 6.24
CA ASP A 185 -2.05 -10.42 6.01
C ASP A 185 -2.89 -11.05 7.15
N SER A 186 -2.71 -10.55 8.36
CA SER A 186 -3.43 -10.98 9.58
C SER A 186 -3.84 -9.74 10.37
N PRO A 187 -5.06 -9.21 10.16
CA PRO A 187 -5.52 -7.97 10.78
C PRO A 187 -5.93 -8.13 12.25
N GLU A 188 -6.10 -9.37 12.73
CA GLU A 188 -6.63 -9.70 14.06
C GLU A 188 -5.90 -8.97 15.19
N PRO A 189 -4.55 -8.90 15.22
CA PRO A 189 -3.84 -8.20 16.29
C PRO A 189 -4.09 -6.69 16.33
N LEU A 190 -4.54 -6.10 15.22
CA LEU A 190 -4.90 -4.68 15.15
C LEU A 190 -6.34 -4.44 15.62
N LEU A 191 -7.23 -5.40 15.37
CA LEU A 191 -8.65 -5.31 15.70
C LEU A 191 -8.93 -5.59 17.18
N THR A 192 -8.12 -6.43 17.82
CA THR A 192 -8.28 -6.78 19.24
C THR A 192 -7.53 -5.84 20.18
N ALA A 193 -6.58 -5.05 19.65
CA ALA A 193 -5.80 -4.16 20.48
C ALA A 193 -6.61 -2.92 20.87
N PRO A 194 -6.78 -2.62 22.17
CA PRO A 194 -7.60 -1.50 22.61
C PRO A 194 -7.14 -0.19 21.98
N ALA A 195 -8.08 0.60 21.46
CA ALA A 195 -7.85 2.01 21.23
C ALA A 195 -7.66 2.67 22.60
N ARG A 196 -6.57 3.43 22.79
CA ARG A 196 -6.35 4.20 24.02
C ARG A 196 -6.96 5.61 23.95
N GLY A 197 -7.71 5.90 22.89
CA GLY A 197 -8.48 7.13 22.76
C GLY A 197 -9.35 7.31 24.00
N THR A 198 -9.23 8.49 24.62
CA THR A 198 -10.02 8.92 25.78
C THR A 198 -11.49 8.59 25.58
N ALA A 199 -12.13 8.03 26.60
CA ALA A 199 -13.55 7.74 26.65
C ALA A 199 -14.38 9.00 26.36
N GLY A 200 -14.75 9.19 25.09
CA GLY A 200 -15.85 10.04 24.65
C GLY A 200 -17.10 9.18 24.41
N PRO A 201 -18.31 9.71 24.58
CA PRO A 201 -19.52 8.89 24.69
C PRO A 201 -19.70 7.98 23.48
N LEU A 202 -19.88 6.69 23.76
CA LEU A 202 -20.29 5.67 22.80
C LEU A 202 -21.54 6.16 22.04
N LEU A 203 -21.36 6.64 20.82
CA LEU A 203 -22.45 6.80 19.87
C LEU A 203 -22.97 5.39 19.55
N LYS A 204 -24.04 5.04 20.25
CA LYS A 204 -24.82 3.82 20.11
C LYS A 204 -25.17 3.62 18.62
N PRO A 205 -24.93 2.44 18.02
CA PRO A 205 -25.32 2.21 16.64
C PRO A 205 -26.84 2.40 16.51
N ALA A 206 -27.24 3.23 15.54
CA ALA A 206 -28.63 3.48 15.21
C ALA A 206 -29.33 2.13 14.97
N ARG A 207 -30.33 1.83 15.80
CA ARG A 207 -31.19 0.66 15.61
C ARG A 207 -31.83 0.77 14.23
N ARG A 208 -31.59 -0.24 13.40
CA ARG A 208 -32.34 -0.51 12.18
C ARG A 208 -33.78 -0.80 12.61
N GLY A 209 -34.66 0.20 12.47
CA GLY A 209 -36.09 0.07 12.69
C GLY A 209 -36.70 -0.81 11.60
N ALA A 210 -37.47 -1.80 12.04
CA ALA A 210 -38.23 -2.71 11.20
C ALA A 210 -39.47 -2.03 10.59
N ALA A 211 -39.75 -2.44 9.34
CA ALA A 211 -41.03 -2.66 8.67
C ALA A 211 -42.30 -1.83 9.05
N GLY A 212 -42.89 -1.23 8.01
CA GLY A 212 -44.29 -0.78 7.90
C GLY A 212 -44.59 -0.30 6.46
N PRO A 213 -45.83 -0.40 5.95
CA PRO A 213 -46.14 -1.25 4.79
C PRO A 213 -46.35 -0.55 3.44
N ALA A 214 -46.54 -1.39 2.43
CA ALA A 214 -46.76 -1.11 1.02
C ALA A 214 -48.04 -0.29 0.70
N LEU A 215 -47.89 0.69 -0.19
CA LEU A 215 -48.84 1.13 -1.22
C LEU A 215 -47.96 1.42 -2.45
N GLY A 216 -48.21 0.89 -3.64
CA GLY A 216 -49.44 0.97 -4.40
C GLY A 216 -49.12 1.78 -5.66
N ALA A 217 -49.20 1.12 -6.81
CA ALA A 217 -48.75 1.57 -8.12
C ALA A 217 -49.26 2.95 -8.57
N ARG A 218 -48.44 3.65 -9.36
CA ARG A 218 -48.88 4.40 -10.56
C ARG A 218 -47.70 4.73 -11.48
N GLU A 219 -47.98 4.57 -12.76
CA GLU A 219 -47.12 4.60 -13.93
C GLU A 219 -46.58 5.99 -14.28
N ALA A 220 -45.68 5.99 -15.28
CA ALA A 220 -45.34 7.08 -16.20
C ALA A 220 -44.46 8.20 -15.59
N SER A 221 -43.40 8.70 -16.21
CA SER A 221 -42.96 8.66 -17.60
C SER A 221 -41.71 9.57 -17.74
N ILE A 222 -40.99 9.41 -18.85
CA ILE A 222 -40.19 10.46 -19.51
C ILE A 222 -38.82 10.78 -18.89
N TRP A 223 -37.81 10.14 -19.49
CA TRP A 223 -36.67 10.81 -20.12
C TRP A 223 -36.88 12.31 -20.39
N ALA A 224 -36.53 13.18 -19.45
CA ALA A 224 -36.25 14.58 -19.73
C ALA A 224 -35.46 15.20 -18.57
N LEU A 225 -34.42 15.98 -18.93
CA LEU A 225 -33.65 16.92 -18.11
C LEU A 225 -32.53 16.26 -17.28
N GLY A 226 -31.24 16.54 -17.47
CA GLY A 226 -30.56 17.48 -18.35
C GLY A 226 -29.06 17.43 -18.02
N GLU A 227 -28.25 17.18 -19.04
CA GLU A 227 -26.81 17.37 -19.05
C GLU A 227 -26.46 18.84 -18.87
N PRO A 228 -25.56 19.20 -17.93
CA PRO A 228 -24.55 20.17 -18.30
C PRO A 228 -23.20 19.86 -17.62
N TYR A 229 -22.40 18.95 -18.17
CA TYR A 229 -21.02 18.78 -17.67
C TYR A 229 -19.89 18.87 -18.73
N LEU A 230 -20.21 19.15 -19.99
CA LEU A 230 -19.20 19.18 -21.06
C LEU A 230 -19.10 20.52 -21.82
N ARG A 231 -18.81 21.61 -21.12
CA ARG A 231 -18.31 22.86 -21.74
C ARG A 231 -17.35 23.64 -20.83
N ARG A 232 -16.22 23.05 -20.44
CA ARG A 232 -15.15 23.83 -19.79
C ARG A 232 -13.71 23.52 -20.22
N TYR A 233 -13.49 22.72 -21.26
CA TYR A 233 -12.14 22.43 -21.72
C TYR A 233 -12.08 22.19 -23.23
N LEU A 234 -12.15 23.26 -24.02
CA LEU A 234 -11.41 23.45 -25.28
C LEU A 234 -11.54 24.94 -25.67
N PRO A 235 -10.48 25.54 -26.23
CA PRO A 235 -10.38 26.98 -26.53
C PRO A 235 -11.29 27.43 -27.68
#